data_AF-A0A3D4TEE0-F1
#
_entry.id   AF-A0A3D4TEE0-F1
#
_cell.length_a   1.000
_cell.length_b   1.000
_cell.length_c   1.000
_cell.angle_alpha   90.00
_cell.angle_beta   90.00
_cell.angle_gamma   90.00
#
_symmetry.space_group_name_H-M   'P 1'
#
loop_
_entity.id
_entity.type
_entity.pdbx_description
1 polymer ?
#
loop_
_entity_poly.entity_id
_entity_poly.type
_entity_poly.pdbx_seq_one_letter_code
_entity_poly.pdbx_strand_id
1 'polypeptide(L)'
;MRRTLFILALASAFSTCTSHNKRILILFKGNADIDGDKKTVVLKGGSGLGEKEIFYSTGDIINLTVTQEDNSAAEVAIKEDGLHFLNTTKDTILGSYQVYSDPSKASKNSISQETLRKSIDSLELLIQNKNVSAANRNFFLAPGKAAKLSDNVEAFVVTPYHQMTSMEGKDGKAPEVYRFWSIKEIRETIDKLKGFTKAEAPKE
;
A
#
# COMPACT_ATOMS: atom_id res chain seq x y z
N MET A 1 -19.58 11.27 67.22
CA MET A 1 -18.28 11.40 66.52
C MET A 1 -17.80 9.96 66.27
N ARG A 2 -17.35 9.48 65.11
CA ARG A 2 -16.63 10.11 64.00
C ARG A 2 -16.61 9.08 62.84
N ARG A 3 -17.21 9.44 61.70
CA ARG A 3 -16.89 9.10 60.29
C ARG A 3 -16.04 7.86 59.97
N THR A 4 -16.57 6.94 59.15
CA THR A 4 -15.78 6.17 58.15
C THR A 4 -16.72 5.58 57.07
N LEU A 5 -16.90 6.32 55.97
CA LEU A 5 -16.49 6.01 54.59
C LEU A 5 -17.28 4.89 53.88
N PHE A 6 -18.32 5.32 53.15
CA PHE A 6 -18.82 4.63 51.96
C PHE A 6 -17.76 4.77 50.84
N ILE A 7 -17.18 3.67 50.39
CA ILE A 7 -16.38 3.63 49.15
C ILE A 7 -17.31 3.15 48.04
N LEU A 8 -17.85 4.11 47.28
CA LEU A 8 -18.54 3.86 46.02
C LEU A 8 -17.47 3.62 44.96
N ALA A 9 -17.23 2.36 44.61
CA ALA A 9 -16.37 1.98 43.50
C ALA A 9 -17.09 2.37 42.19
N LEU A 10 -16.80 3.57 41.70
CA LEU A 10 -17.18 4.02 40.37
C LEU A 10 -16.27 3.30 39.37
N ALA A 11 -16.66 2.10 38.95
CA ALA A 11 -16.08 1.42 37.80
C ALA A 11 -16.50 2.20 36.54
N SER A 12 -15.77 3.26 36.23
CA SER A 12 -15.82 3.92 34.93
C SER A 12 -15.34 2.92 33.88
N ALA A 13 -16.29 2.29 33.20
CA ALA A 13 -16.04 1.58 31.97
C ALA A 13 -15.46 2.56 30.96
N PHE A 14 -14.13 2.54 30.78
CA PHE A 14 -13.51 3.06 29.58
C PHE A 14 -13.94 2.15 28.43
N SER A 15 -15.13 2.39 27.87
CA SER A 15 -15.39 1.90 26.52
C SER A 15 -14.45 2.68 25.62
N THR A 16 -13.29 2.10 25.31
CA THR A 16 -12.49 2.59 24.19
C THR A 16 -13.42 2.50 23.01
N CYS A 17 -13.83 3.64 22.46
CA CYS A 17 -14.58 3.65 21.21
C CYS A 17 -13.57 3.21 20.14
N THR A 18 -13.41 1.90 19.97
CA THR A 18 -12.55 1.34 18.94
C THR A 18 -13.23 1.66 17.63
N SER A 19 -12.72 2.67 16.93
CA SER A 19 -13.22 3.06 15.63
C SER A 19 -12.77 2.00 14.61
N HIS A 20 -13.72 1.20 14.15
CA HIS A 20 -13.47 0.18 13.13
C HIS A 20 -13.53 0.79 11.73
N ASN A 21 -12.40 1.32 11.28
CA ASN A 21 -12.32 2.01 9.99
C ASN A 21 -11.53 1.18 8.98
N LYS A 22 -12.12 0.99 7.79
CA LYS A 22 -11.48 0.32 6.66
C LYS A 22 -11.51 1.26 5.45
N ARG A 23 -10.33 1.59 4.92
CA ARG A 23 -10.18 2.29 3.63
C ARG A 23 -9.64 1.29 2.64
N ILE A 24 -10.33 1.09 1.53
CA ILE A 24 -9.93 0.14 0.48
C ILE A 24 -9.69 0.95 -0.78
N LEU A 25 -8.44 0.99 -1.24
CA LEU A 25 -8.07 1.52 -2.54
C LEU A 25 -8.05 0.38 -3.55
N ILE A 26 -8.87 0.51 -4.59
CA ILE A 26 -9.09 -0.50 -5.63
C ILE A 26 -8.43 -0.01 -6.91
N LEU A 27 -7.43 -0.75 -7.38
CA LEU A 27 -6.77 -0.49 -8.66
C LEU A 27 -7.40 -1.37 -9.75
N PHE A 28 -7.86 -0.74 -10.83
CA PHE A 28 -8.49 -1.41 -11.97
C PHE A 28 -7.91 -0.92 -13.31
N LYS A 29 -8.13 -1.69 -14.38
CA LYS A 29 -7.74 -1.32 -15.74
C LYS A 29 -8.95 -0.84 -16.52
N GLY A 30 -8.81 0.29 -17.21
CA GLY A 30 -9.91 0.86 -18.00
C GLY A 30 -11.04 1.37 -17.11
N ASN A 31 -12.26 0.91 -17.37
CA ASN A 31 -13.46 1.34 -16.65
C ASN A 31 -13.94 0.26 -15.67
N ALA A 32 -14.55 0.69 -14.57
CA ALA A 32 -15.18 -0.20 -13.61
C ALA A 32 -16.41 0.47 -12.97
N ASP A 33 -17.46 -0.32 -12.74
CA ASP A 33 -18.57 0.08 -11.86
C ASP A 33 -18.28 -0.43 -10.45
N ILE A 34 -18.04 0.50 -9.54
CA ILE A 34 -17.68 0.18 -8.16
C ILE A 34 -18.73 0.79 -7.24
N ASP A 35 -19.45 -0.07 -6.53
CA ASP A 35 -20.54 0.26 -5.62
C ASP A 35 -20.15 -0.20 -4.21
N GLY A 36 -19.84 0.77 -3.33
CA GLY A 36 -19.40 0.50 -1.96
C GLY A 36 -20.51 -0.05 -1.07
N ASP A 37 -21.75 0.36 -1.30
CA ASP A 37 -22.90 -0.07 -0.49
C ASP A 37 -23.26 -1.52 -0.81
N LYS A 38 -23.26 -1.87 -2.10
CA LYS A 38 -23.49 -3.25 -2.57
C LYS A 38 -22.26 -4.14 -2.45
N LYS A 39 -21.09 -3.57 -2.14
CA LYS A 39 -19.80 -4.27 -2.06
C LYS A 39 -19.45 -4.98 -3.38
N THR A 40 -19.72 -4.32 -4.51
CA THR A 40 -19.48 -4.89 -5.85
C THR A 40 -18.49 -4.07 -6.65
N VAL A 41 -17.63 -4.76 -7.39
CA VAL A 41 -16.70 -4.21 -8.37
C VAL A 41 -16.91 -4.94 -9.69
N VAL A 42 -17.39 -4.27 -10.72
CA VAL A 42 -17.62 -4.84 -12.05
C VAL A 42 -16.65 -4.21 -13.04
N LEU A 43 -15.70 -4.99 -13.55
CA LEU A 43 -14.70 -4.53 -14.49
C LEU A 43 -15.26 -4.53 -15.91
N LYS A 44 -15.22 -3.37 -16.57
CA LYS A 44 -15.70 -3.19 -17.96
C LYS A 44 -14.56 -3.20 -18.98
N GLY A 45 -13.32 -3.16 -18.52
CA GLY A 45 -12.13 -3.10 -19.34
C GLY A 45 -11.89 -1.74 -19.98
N GLY A 46 -10.85 -1.69 -20.84
CA GLY A 46 -10.39 -0.47 -21.49
C GLY A 46 -8.88 -0.24 -21.31
N SER A 47 -8.46 0.99 -21.59
CA SER A 47 -7.06 1.43 -21.51
C SER A 47 -6.80 2.28 -20.27
N GLY A 48 -5.53 2.36 -19.86
CA GLY A 48 -5.13 3.08 -18.65
C GLY A 48 -5.40 2.31 -17.36
N LEU A 49 -4.87 2.85 -16.26
CA LEU A 49 -5.20 2.43 -14.91
C LEU A 49 -6.15 3.47 -14.29
N GLY A 50 -7.14 2.97 -13.56
CA GLY A 50 -8.00 3.75 -12.71
C GLY A 50 -7.89 3.28 -11.27
N GLU A 51 -8.23 4.17 -10.35
CA GLU A 51 -8.27 3.89 -8.92
C GLU A 51 -9.56 4.43 -8.32
N LYS A 52 -10.08 3.75 -7.31
CA LYS A 52 -11.20 4.24 -6.52
C LYS A 52 -11.08 3.79 -5.08
N GLU A 53 -11.45 4.69 -4.17
CA GLU A 53 -11.47 4.41 -2.75
C GLU A 53 -12.88 4.14 -2.26
N ILE A 54 -13.00 3.21 -1.32
CA ILE A 54 -14.22 2.94 -0.58
C ILE A 54 -13.86 2.97 0.91
N PHE A 55 -14.76 3.54 1.71
CA PHE A 55 -14.61 3.67 3.15
C PHE A 55 -15.73 2.92 3.84
N TYR A 56 -15.40 2.17 4.88
CA TYR A 56 -16.34 1.52 5.77
C TYR A 56 -16.01 1.87 7.21
N SER A 57 -17.05 2.10 8.02
CA SER A 57 -16.94 2.24 9.47
C SER A 57 -17.72 1.10 10.14
N THR A 58 -17.16 -0.12 10.08
CA THR A 58 -17.75 -1.33 10.68
C THR A 58 -16.66 -2.32 11.08
N GLY A 59 -16.90 -3.03 12.19
CA GLY A 59 -16.08 -4.15 12.63
C GLY A 59 -16.29 -5.43 11.82
N ASP A 60 -17.33 -5.48 10.97
CA ASP A 60 -17.65 -6.64 10.16
C ASP A 60 -16.61 -6.89 9.05
N ILE A 61 -16.54 -8.14 8.59
CA ILE A 61 -15.78 -8.51 7.41
C ILE A 61 -16.46 -7.90 6.18
N ILE A 62 -15.69 -7.18 5.36
CA ILE A 62 -16.17 -6.68 4.08
C ILE A 62 -15.81 -7.69 2.99
N ASN A 63 -16.82 -8.34 2.44
CA ASN A 63 -16.65 -9.20 1.29
C ASN A 63 -17.01 -8.43 0.02
N LEU A 64 -16.00 -8.11 -0.80
CA LEU A 64 -16.18 -7.46 -2.09
C LEU A 64 -16.34 -8.51 -3.18
N THR A 65 -17.43 -8.48 -3.93
CA THR A 65 -17.60 -9.28 -5.15
C THR A 65 -16.96 -8.57 -6.32
N VAL A 66 -15.91 -9.15 -6.89
CA VAL A 66 -15.20 -8.64 -8.05
C VAL A 66 -15.57 -9.46 -9.28
N THR A 67 -16.34 -8.86 -10.18
CA THR A 67 -16.72 -9.43 -11.48
C THR A 67 -15.75 -8.95 -12.55
N GLN A 68 -15.10 -9.90 -13.21
CA GLN A 68 -14.16 -9.70 -14.31
C GLN A 68 -14.90 -9.43 -15.63
N GLU A 69 -14.17 -8.97 -16.64
CA GLU A 69 -14.69 -8.71 -18.00
C GLU A 69 -15.31 -9.95 -18.66
N ASP A 70 -14.85 -11.15 -18.29
CA ASP A 70 -15.36 -12.44 -18.79
C ASP A 70 -16.59 -12.95 -18.01
N ASN A 71 -17.16 -12.11 -17.14
CA ASN A 71 -18.25 -12.42 -16.20
C ASN A 71 -17.90 -13.44 -15.11
N SER A 72 -16.64 -13.87 -14.98
CA SER A 72 -16.22 -14.60 -13.79
C SER A 72 -16.26 -13.68 -12.57
N ALA A 73 -16.69 -14.21 -11.43
CA ALA A 73 -16.77 -13.46 -10.18
C ALA A 73 -15.96 -14.14 -9.09
N ALA A 74 -15.28 -13.34 -8.27
CA ALA A 74 -14.55 -13.80 -7.10
C ALA A 74 -14.83 -12.88 -5.92
N GLU A 75 -14.86 -13.46 -4.72
CA GLU A 75 -15.06 -12.71 -3.48
C GLU A 75 -13.69 -12.40 -2.84
N VAL A 76 -13.49 -11.15 -2.45
CA VAL A 76 -12.30 -10.70 -1.73
C VAL A 76 -12.71 -10.21 -0.34
N ALA A 77 -12.25 -10.93 0.69
CA ALA A 77 -12.55 -10.62 2.08
C ALA A 77 -11.52 -9.65 2.68
N ILE A 78 -12.01 -8.53 3.20
CA ILE A 78 -11.25 -7.54 3.97
C ILE A 78 -11.69 -7.65 5.44
N LYS A 79 -10.83 -8.28 6.24
CA LYS A 79 -11.14 -8.68 7.62
C LYS A 79 -10.72 -7.63 8.64
N GLU A 80 -9.55 -7.06 8.44
CA GLU A 80 -8.89 -6.20 9.43
C GLU A 80 -9.25 -4.74 9.21
N ASP A 81 -9.15 -3.93 10.27
CA ASP A 81 -9.20 -2.48 10.16
C ASP A 81 -7.92 -1.94 9.50
N GLY A 82 -8.02 -0.75 8.92
CA GLY A 82 -6.90 -0.03 8.31
C GLY A 82 -7.02 0.18 6.80
N LEU A 83 -5.91 0.64 6.22
CA LEU A 83 -5.75 0.87 4.80
C LEU A 83 -5.44 -0.44 4.08
N HIS A 84 -6.21 -0.73 3.02
CA HIS A 84 -6.08 -1.91 2.17
C HIS A 84 -5.90 -1.50 0.72
N PHE A 85 -5.11 -2.28 -0.01
CA PHE A 85 -4.93 -2.12 -1.46
C PHE A 85 -5.39 -3.38 -2.16
N LEU A 86 -6.38 -3.26 -3.05
CA LEU A 86 -6.91 -4.34 -3.86
C LEU A 86 -6.44 -4.18 -5.32
N ASN A 87 -5.68 -5.16 -5.81
CA ASN A 87 -5.32 -5.27 -7.21
C ASN A 87 -6.39 -6.06 -7.97
N THR A 88 -7.23 -5.41 -8.78
CA THR A 88 -8.17 -6.09 -9.69
C THR A 88 -7.65 -6.14 -11.12
N THR A 89 -6.42 -5.69 -11.37
CA THR A 89 -5.80 -5.77 -12.70
C THR A 89 -5.32 -7.19 -13.01
N LYS A 90 -5.05 -7.47 -14.28
CA LYS A 90 -4.50 -8.76 -14.75
C LYS A 90 -2.98 -8.87 -14.49
N ASP A 91 -2.32 -7.77 -14.15
CA ASP A 91 -0.89 -7.72 -13.85
C ASP A 91 -0.64 -7.83 -12.35
N THR A 92 0.54 -8.31 -11.98
CA THR A 92 0.99 -8.22 -10.58
C THR A 92 1.49 -6.82 -10.29
N ILE A 93 1.09 -6.28 -9.14
CA ILE A 93 1.52 -4.98 -8.63
C ILE A 93 2.46 -5.19 -7.45
N LEU A 94 3.59 -4.50 -7.48
CA LEU A 94 4.63 -4.54 -6.47
C LEU A 94 4.60 -3.23 -5.69
N GLY A 95 4.79 -3.27 -4.37
CA GLY A 95 4.80 -2.05 -3.58
C GLY A 95 5.78 -2.08 -2.43
N SER A 96 6.12 -0.90 -1.93
CA SER A 96 6.93 -0.73 -0.73
C SER A 96 6.61 0.56 0.01
N TYR A 97 6.81 0.53 1.33
CA TYR A 97 6.81 1.73 2.14
C TYR A 97 7.93 2.69 1.73
N GLN A 98 7.61 3.97 1.65
CA GLN A 98 8.55 5.03 1.30
C GLN A 98 8.95 5.80 2.56
N VAL A 99 10.24 5.77 2.87
CA VAL A 99 10.81 6.59 3.94
C VAL A 99 10.88 8.03 3.45
N TYR A 100 9.94 8.87 3.87
CA TYR A 100 10.04 10.31 3.71
C TYR A 100 10.99 10.86 4.77
N SER A 101 12.25 11.08 4.37
CA SER A 101 13.22 11.80 5.18
C SER A 101 13.31 13.26 4.76
N ASP A 102 13.64 14.13 5.71
CA ASP A 102 14.03 15.51 5.44
C ASP A 102 15.13 15.55 4.35
N PRO A 103 14.92 16.28 3.23
CA PRO A 103 15.91 16.41 2.17
C PRO A 103 17.27 16.94 2.66
N SER A 104 17.32 17.67 3.78
CA SER A 104 18.56 18.14 4.40
C SER A 104 19.38 17.00 5.05
N LYS A 105 18.74 15.85 5.33
CA LYS A 105 19.36 14.62 5.86
C LYS A 105 19.63 13.57 4.79
N ALA A 106 19.09 13.73 3.58
CA ALA A 106 19.47 12.91 2.44
C ALA A 106 20.94 13.21 2.13
N SER A 107 21.83 12.24 2.35
CA SER A 107 23.25 12.44 2.10
C SER A 107 23.46 12.91 0.66
N LYS A 108 24.11 14.05 0.47
CA LYS A 108 24.57 14.58 -0.83
C LYS A 108 25.68 13.72 -1.46
N ASN A 109 25.68 12.43 -1.18
CA ASN A 109 26.72 11.50 -1.59
C ASN A 109 26.31 10.88 -2.93
N SER A 110 27.26 10.80 -3.85
CA SER A 110 27.14 9.99 -5.05
C SER A 110 26.67 8.58 -4.67
N ILE A 111 25.66 8.07 -5.38
CA ILE A 111 25.19 6.70 -5.16
C ILE A 111 26.33 5.76 -5.55
N SER A 112 26.84 5.00 -4.58
CA SER A 112 27.94 4.07 -4.83
C SER A 112 27.48 2.89 -5.70
N GLN A 113 28.42 2.25 -6.39
CA GLN A 113 28.15 1.03 -7.16
C GLN A 113 27.62 -0.12 -6.28
N GLU A 114 28.05 -0.19 -5.02
CA GLU A 114 27.52 -1.16 -4.06
C GLU A 114 26.05 -0.88 -3.72
N THR A 115 25.70 0.40 -3.54
CA THR A 115 24.32 0.83 -3.31
C THR A 115 23.45 0.50 -4.51
N LEU A 116 23.93 0.75 -5.74
CA LEU A 116 23.20 0.40 -6.96
C LEU A 116 22.95 -1.11 -7.07
N ARG A 117 23.97 -1.94 -6.81
CA ARG A 117 23.82 -3.41 -6.83
C ARG A 117 22.81 -3.89 -5.78
N LYS A 118 22.91 -3.40 -4.54
CA LYS A 118 21.95 -3.70 -3.47
C LYS A 118 20.52 -3.32 -3.85
N SER A 119 20.33 -2.19 -4.52
CA SER A 119 19.02 -1.78 -5.02
C SER A 119 18.50 -2.74 -6.10
N ILE A 120 19.34 -3.13 -7.08
CA ILE A 120 18.97 -4.11 -8.11
C ILE A 120 18.55 -5.44 -7.47
N ASP A 121 19.38 -5.98 -6.58
CA ASP A 121 19.11 -7.26 -5.90
C ASP A 121 17.79 -7.19 -5.11
N SER A 122 17.54 -6.08 -4.43
CA SER A 122 16.29 -5.87 -3.67
C SER A 122 15.07 -5.86 -4.59
N LEU A 123 15.15 -5.21 -5.76
CA LEU A 123 14.08 -5.17 -6.75
C LEU A 123 13.85 -6.55 -7.39
N GLU A 124 14.92 -7.29 -7.67
CA GLU A 124 14.83 -8.66 -8.19
C GLU A 124 14.18 -9.62 -7.18
N LEU A 125 14.52 -9.50 -5.89
CA LEU A 125 13.86 -10.25 -4.82
C LEU A 125 12.38 -9.88 -4.66
N LEU A 126 12.03 -8.61 -4.87
CA LEU A 126 10.63 -8.16 -4.84
C LEU A 126 9.82 -8.77 -6.00
N ILE A 127 10.37 -8.78 -7.22
CA ILE A 127 9.75 -9.47 -8.37
C ILE A 127 9.57 -10.96 -8.10
N GLN A 128 10.48 -11.59 -7.36
CA GLN A 128 10.41 -13.01 -7.01
C GLN A 128 9.53 -13.31 -5.79
N ASN A 129 8.87 -12.30 -5.20
CA ASN A 129 8.10 -12.44 -3.95
C ASN A 129 8.94 -12.97 -2.76
N LYS A 130 10.25 -12.71 -2.74
CA LYS A 130 11.19 -13.22 -1.71
C LYS A 130 11.53 -12.22 -0.61
N ASN A 131 11.07 -10.97 -0.73
CA ASN A 131 11.30 -9.90 0.24
C ASN A 131 10.00 -9.23 0.72
N VAL A 132 8.90 -9.98 0.71
CA VAL A 132 7.56 -9.52 1.08
C VAL A 132 7.26 -9.96 2.50
N SER A 133 7.10 -8.99 3.40
CA SER A 133 6.74 -9.23 4.79
C SER A 133 6.12 -7.98 5.40
N ALA A 134 5.32 -8.16 6.46
CA ALA A 134 4.76 -7.04 7.22
C ALA A 134 5.87 -6.16 7.84
N ALA A 135 6.98 -6.78 8.27
CA ALA A 135 8.12 -6.06 8.85
C ALA A 135 8.85 -5.18 7.80
N ASN A 136 9.04 -5.69 6.59
CA ASN A 136 9.71 -4.96 5.51
C ASN A 136 8.76 -3.99 4.80
N ARG A 137 7.45 -4.09 5.04
CA ARG A 137 6.38 -3.29 4.40
C ARG A 137 6.53 -3.26 2.88
N ASN A 138 6.86 -4.42 2.33
CA ASN A 138 6.93 -4.72 0.91
C ASN A 138 5.77 -5.61 0.54
N PHE A 139 5.23 -5.42 -0.66
CA PHE A 139 3.99 -6.03 -1.11
C PHE A 139 4.14 -6.63 -2.49
N PHE A 140 3.59 -7.83 -2.65
CA PHE A 140 3.46 -8.53 -3.94
C PHE A 140 1.98 -8.88 -4.10
N LEU A 141 1.28 -8.12 -4.94
CA LEU A 141 -0.15 -8.22 -5.14
C LEU A 141 -0.43 -8.86 -6.50
N ALA A 142 -0.58 -10.18 -6.49
CA ALA A 142 -1.07 -10.90 -7.67
C ALA A 142 -2.50 -10.44 -8.06
N PRO A 143 -2.96 -10.71 -9.29
CA PRO A 143 -4.31 -10.40 -9.73
C PRO A 143 -5.38 -10.90 -8.75
N GLY A 144 -6.35 -10.04 -8.42
CA GLY A 144 -7.46 -10.33 -7.52
C GLY A 144 -7.07 -10.43 -6.04
N LYS A 145 -5.85 -10.01 -5.66
CA LYS A 145 -5.40 -10.02 -4.25
C LYS A 145 -5.49 -8.64 -3.63
N ALA A 146 -5.86 -8.63 -2.35
CA ALA A 146 -5.75 -7.47 -1.48
C ALA A 146 -4.70 -7.71 -0.39
N ALA A 147 -4.07 -6.62 0.06
CA ALA A 147 -3.28 -6.63 1.29
C ALA A 147 -3.61 -5.44 2.17
N LYS A 148 -3.53 -5.65 3.48
CA LYS A 148 -3.48 -4.57 4.45
C LYS A 148 -2.11 -3.88 4.35
N LEU A 149 -2.14 -2.56 4.17
CA LEU A 149 -0.93 -1.75 4.11
C LEU A 149 -0.55 -1.22 5.48
N SER A 150 -1.53 -0.67 6.22
CA SER A 150 -1.31 0.01 7.49
C SER A 150 -2.58 0.01 8.33
N ASP A 151 -2.43 0.17 9.65
CA ASP A 151 -3.53 0.57 10.54
C ASP A 151 -3.95 2.02 10.31
N ASN A 152 -3.06 2.84 9.75
CA ASN A 152 -3.32 4.24 9.43
C ASN A 152 -4.12 4.37 8.12
N VAL A 153 -5.43 4.58 8.22
CA VAL A 153 -6.31 4.82 7.06
C VAL A 153 -5.99 6.12 6.31
N GLU A 154 -5.25 7.05 6.92
CA GLU A 154 -4.82 8.30 6.28
C GLU A 154 -3.49 8.17 5.52
N ALA A 155 -2.82 7.00 5.59
CA ALA A 155 -1.59 6.78 4.84
C ALA A 155 -1.82 6.98 3.33
N PHE A 156 -0.82 7.54 2.66
CA PHE A 156 -0.91 7.87 1.24
C PHE A 156 -0.45 6.73 0.36
N VAL A 157 -1.11 6.57 -0.77
CA VAL A 157 -0.80 5.54 -1.75
C VAL A 157 -0.49 6.20 -3.09
N VAL A 158 0.71 5.95 -3.60
CA VAL A 158 1.10 6.31 -4.96
C VAL A 158 0.92 5.06 -5.83
N THR A 159 -0.08 5.07 -6.71
CA THR A 159 -0.36 3.95 -7.62
C THR A 159 0.64 3.90 -8.79
N PRO A 160 0.70 2.77 -9.53
CA PRO A 160 1.59 2.63 -10.68
C PRO A 160 1.46 3.77 -11.69
N TYR A 161 2.57 4.11 -12.35
CA TYR A 161 2.70 5.19 -13.33
C TYR A 161 2.45 6.63 -12.82
N HIS A 162 2.14 6.81 -11.53
CA HIS A 162 2.08 8.13 -10.92
C HIS A 162 3.43 8.56 -10.35
N GLN A 163 3.71 9.86 -10.46
CA GLN A 163 4.87 10.47 -9.83
C GLN A 163 4.59 10.76 -8.36
N MET A 164 5.63 10.63 -7.55
CA MET A 164 5.58 11.02 -6.15
C MET A 164 5.69 12.55 -6.07
N THR A 165 4.75 13.19 -5.38
CA THR A 165 4.75 14.64 -5.15
C THR A 165 5.28 14.95 -3.75
N SER A 166 5.63 16.22 -3.51
CA SER A 166 5.95 16.70 -2.17
C SER A 166 4.73 16.54 -1.27
N MET A 167 4.95 15.97 -0.08
CA MET A 167 3.89 15.75 0.90
C MET A 167 4.27 16.40 2.23
N GLU A 168 3.33 17.15 2.80
CA GLU A 168 3.50 17.73 4.12
C GLU A 168 3.25 16.67 5.19
N GLY A 169 4.05 16.72 6.25
CA GLY A 169 3.81 15.92 7.44
C GLY A 169 2.59 16.42 8.20
N LYS A 170 1.92 15.53 8.94
CA LYS A 170 0.83 15.86 9.85
C LYS A 170 1.34 15.72 11.28
N ASP A 171 1.01 16.68 12.14
CA ASP A 171 1.35 16.67 13.57
C ASP A 171 2.86 16.46 13.86
N GLY A 172 3.72 17.04 13.02
CA GLY A 172 5.18 16.93 13.15
C GLY A 172 5.76 15.54 12.82
N LYS A 173 4.94 14.60 12.31
CA LYS A 173 5.39 13.30 11.81
C LYS A 173 5.52 13.32 10.29
N ALA A 174 6.53 12.63 9.78
CA ALA A 174 6.66 12.40 8.34
C ALA A 174 5.42 11.68 7.80
N PRO A 175 4.96 12.00 6.57
CA PRO A 175 3.81 11.33 5.99
C PRO A 175 4.10 9.84 5.81
N GLU A 176 3.09 9.01 6.07
CA GLU A 176 3.18 7.59 5.82
C GLU A 176 2.78 7.31 4.37
N VAL A 177 3.73 6.85 3.55
CA VAL A 177 3.53 6.72 2.11
C VAL A 177 3.88 5.32 1.64
N TYR A 178 3.02 4.75 0.81
CA TYR A 178 3.25 3.48 0.11
C TYR A 178 3.27 3.75 -1.39
N ARG A 179 4.30 3.27 -2.08
CA ARG A 179 4.39 3.38 -3.53
C ARG A 179 4.25 2.02 -4.16
N PHE A 180 3.46 1.97 -5.23
CA PHE A 180 3.21 0.80 -6.03
C PHE A 180 3.65 1.02 -7.47
N TRP A 181 4.08 -0.07 -8.09
CA TRP A 181 4.55 -0.15 -9.45
C TRP A 181 3.99 -1.40 -10.10
N SER A 182 3.77 -1.35 -11.39
CA SER A 182 3.64 -2.55 -12.19
C SER A 182 4.97 -3.32 -12.23
N ILE A 183 4.92 -4.64 -12.46
CA ILE A 183 6.12 -5.44 -12.73
C ILE A 183 6.94 -4.82 -13.88
N LYS A 184 6.28 -4.25 -14.89
CA LYS A 184 6.94 -3.61 -16.03
C LYS A 184 7.83 -2.44 -15.59
N GLU A 185 7.30 -1.52 -14.77
CA GLU A 185 8.07 -0.39 -14.25
C GLU A 185 9.29 -0.83 -13.43
N ILE A 186 9.15 -1.89 -12.61
CA ILE A 186 10.29 -2.41 -11.84
C ILE A 186 11.35 -3.01 -12.77
N ARG A 187 10.96 -3.75 -13.82
CA ARG A 187 11.91 -4.29 -14.82
C ARG A 187 12.65 -3.18 -15.55
N GLU A 188 11.93 -2.16 -16.01
CA GLU A 188 12.53 -0.97 -16.64
C GLU A 188 13.49 -0.24 -15.69
N THR A 189 13.13 -0.15 -14.41
CA THR A 189 14.00 0.44 -13.38
C THR A 189 15.27 -0.40 -13.17
N ILE A 190 15.15 -1.73 -13.09
CA ILE A 190 16.32 -2.63 -12.98
C ILE A 190 17.24 -2.47 -14.19
N ASP A 191 16.69 -2.45 -15.41
CA ASP A 191 17.47 -2.30 -16.64
C ASP A 191 18.22 -0.97 -16.68
N LYS A 192 17.56 0.12 -16.25
CA LYS A 192 18.19 1.44 -16.10
C LYS A 192 19.33 1.42 -15.08
N LEU A 193 19.10 0.83 -13.90
CA LEU A 193 20.12 0.70 -12.86
C LEU A 193 21.32 -0.14 -13.34
N LYS A 194 21.06 -1.26 -14.04
CA LYS A 194 22.10 -2.09 -14.66
C LYS A 194 22.93 -1.29 -15.67
N GLY A 195 22.31 -0.40 -16.45
CA GLY A 195 23.00 0.53 -17.35
C GLY A 195 24.03 1.40 -16.62
N PHE A 196 23.69 1.94 -15.45
CA PHE A 196 24.61 2.74 -14.63
C PHE A 196 25.73 1.92 -13.98
N THR A 197 25.53 0.63 -13.76
CA THR A 197 26.58 -0.25 -13.23
C THR A 197 27.61 -0.70 -14.27
N LYS A 198 27.29 -0.63 -15.57
CA LYS A 198 28.18 -1.06 -16.66
C LYS A 198 29.10 0.04 -17.21
N ALA A 199 28.90 1.30 -16.80
CA ALA A 199 29.66 2.44 -17.31
C ALA A 199 31.09 2.57 -16.72
N GLU A 200 31.49 1.70 -15.79
CA GLU A 200 32.91 1.52 -15.43
C GLU A 200 33.58 0.58 -16.46
N ALA A 201 34.08 1.16 -17.55
CA ALA A 201 35.18 0.51 -18.27
C ALA A 201 36.42 0.46 -17.34
N PRO A 202 37.29 -0.56 -17.45
CA PRO A 202 38.49 -0.64 -16.62
C PRO A 202 39.33 0.61 -16.86
N LYS A 203 39.82 1.23 -15.78
CA LYS A 203 40.94 2.15 -15.89
C LYS A 203 42.15 1.30 -16.29
N GLU A 204 42.56 1.41 -17.55
CA GLU A 204 43.90 0.98 -17.99
C GLU A 204 44.99 1.74 -17.24
#